data_AF-A0AAU9RZV6-F1
#
_entry.id   AF-A0AAU9RZV6-F1
#
_cell.length_a   1.000
_cell.length_b   1.000
_cell.length_c   1.000
_cell.angle_alpha   90.00
_cell.angle_beta   90.00
_cell.angle_gamma   90.00
#
_symmetry.space_group_name_H-M   'P 1'
#
loop_
_entity.id
_entity.type
_entity.pdbx_description
1 polymer ?
#
loop_
_entity_poly.entity_id
_entity_poly.type
_entity_poly.pdbx_seq_one_letter_code
_entity_poly.pdbx_strand_id
1 'polypeptide(L)'
;MMRHNNLQQHARRILANSSRTRFFHTLESRIESAVSQKADISTVLEQWRQKQGNHLNPSLVRVTVEKLRESQRFRHALEVSDWMVEQKICHLVPEDFAARFHLIENVLGLEEAEKFFESVPENLRG
;
A
#
# COMPACT_ATOMS: atom_id res chain seq x y z
N MET A 1 -33.01 23.81 -20.74
CA MET A 1 -33.13 23.69 -19.27
C MET A 1 -31.92 22.93 -18.74
N MET A 2 -30.87 23.63 -18.32
CA MET A 2 -29.53 23.06 -18.08
C MET A 2 -29.29 22.64 -16.61
N ARG A 3 -28.80 21.40 -16.48
CA ARG A 3 -27.69 20.96 -15.62
C ARG A 3 -27.70 21.45 -14.16
N HIS A 4 -28.47 20.78 -13.31
CA HIS A 4 -28.28 20.84 -11.86
C HIS A 4 -28.07 19.42 -11.32
N ASN A 5 -26.80 19.02 -11.16
CA ASN A 5 -26.35 18.05 -10.13
C ASN A 5 -24.84 17.76 -10.13
N ASN A 6 -24.01 18.64 -10.70
CA ASN A 6 -22.56 18.42 -10.71
C ASN A 6 -21.89 18.94 -9.43
N LEU A 7 -22.32 20.08 -8.87
CA LEU A 7 -21.69 20.70 -7.70
C LEU A 7 -21.79 19.83 -6.43
N GLN A 8 -22.95 19.22 -6.15
CA GLN A 8 -23.09 18.36 -4.97
C GLN A 8 -22.29 17.06 -5.10
N GLN A 9 -22.21 16.48 -6.30
CA GLN A 9 -21.35 15.31 -6.54
C GLN A 9 -19.86 15.68 -6.46
N HIS A 10 -19.47 16.84 -6.98
CA HIS A 10 -18.11 17.33 -6.93
C HIS A 10 -17.68 17.66 -5.49
N ALA A 11 -18.53 18.32 -4.70
CA ALA A 11 -18.29 18.57 -3.28
C ALA A 11 -18.19 17.26 -2.48
N ARG A 12 -19.02 16.26 -2.77
CA ARG A 12 -18.91 14.92 -2.16
C ARG A 12 -17.61 14.21 -2.56
N ARG A 13 -17.17 14.35 -3.81
CA ARG A 13 -15.88 13.82 -4.29
C ARG A 13 -14.69 14.52 -3.61
N ILE A 14 -14.73 15.84 -3.46
CA ILE A 14 -13.71 16.60 -2.75
C ILE A 14 -13.69 16.21 -1.27
N LEU A 15 -14.84 16.14 -0.59
CA LEU A 15 -14.90 15.73 0.82
C LEU A 15 -14.47 14.27 1.02
N ALA A 16 -14.83 13.37 0.11
CA ALA A 16 -14.34 12.00 0.11
C ALA A 16 -12.82 11.95 -0.12
N ASN A 17 -12.27 12.79 -1.00
CA ASN A 17 -10.83 12.91 -1.26
C ASN A 17 -10.07 13.53 -0.09
N SER A 18 -10.65 14.52 0.60
CA SER A 18 -10.08 15.20 1.77
C SER A 18 -10.16 14.37 3.06
N SER A 19 -11.16 13.51 3.17
CA SER A 19 -11.23 12.47 4.21
C SER A 19 -10.26 11.34 3.89
N ARG A 20 -10.13 10.98 2.60
CA ARG A 20 -9.08 10.07 2.12
C ARG A 20 -7.70 10.59 2.50
N THR A 21 -7.33 11.82 2.14
CA THR A 21 -6.03 12.42 2.48
C THR A 21 -5.79 12.50 3.99
N ARG A 22 -6.77 12.90 4.79
CA ARG A 22 -6.63 12.85 6.27
C ARG A 22 -6.49 11.44 6.84
N PHE A 23 -7.11 10.42 6.24
CA PHE A 23 -6.89 9.02 6.60
C PHE A 23 -5.52 8.50 6.09
N PHE A 24 -5.08 8.90 4.90
CA PHE A 24 -3.77 8.57 4.31
C PHE A 24 -2.61 9.09 5.17
N HIS A 25 -2.77 10.28 5.76
CA HIS A 25 -1.79 10.81 6.71
C HIS A 25 -1.68 10.00 8.00
N THR A 26 -2.58 9.04 8.29
CA THR A 26 -2.51 8.26 9.53
C THR A 26 -1.70 6.97 9.43
N LEU A 27 -1.67 6.25 8.30
CA LEU A 27 -0.94 4.97 8.24
C LEU A 27 0.56 5.19 8.02
N GLU A 28 0.91 6.05 7.07
CA GLU A 28 2.30 6.43 6.80
C GLU A 28 2.98 7.02 8.05
N SER A 29 2.34 8.00 8.71
CA SER A 29 2.90 8.59 9.94
C SER A 29 3.01 7.58 11.09
N ARG A 30 2.11 6.59 11.16
CA ARG A 30 2.21 5.49 12.13
C ARG A 30 3.38 4.58 11.82
N ILE A 31 3.61 4.24 10.55
CA ILE A 31 4.78 3.45 10.13
C ILE A 31 6.06 4.23 10.42
N GLU A 32 6.12 5.52 10.09
CA GLU A 32 7.28 6.37 10.42
C GLU A 32 7.52 6.46 11.93
N SER A 33 6.45 6.61 12.71
CA SER A 33 6.52 6.58 14.18
C SER A 33 6.96 5.22 14.72
N ALA A 34 6.55 4.12 14.08
CA ALA A 34 6.97 2.76 14.43
C ALA A 34 8.46 2.55 14.16
N VAL A 35 8.91 2.94 12.96
CA VAL A 35 10.31 2.85 12.54
C VAL A 35 11.21 3.65 13.48
N SER A 36 10.82 4.88 13.84
CA SER A 36 11.58 5.70 14.79
C SER A 36 11.63 5.10 16.21
N GLN A 37 10.61 4.34 16.61
CA GLN A 37 10.56 3.62 17.88
C GLN A 37 11.13 2.20 17.81
N LYS A 38 11.66 1.77 16.65
CA LYS A 38 12.07 0.37 16.38
C LYS A 38 10.96 -0.65 16.68
N ALA A 39 9.71 -0.23 16.52
CA ALA A 39 8.56 -1.09 16.66
C ALA A 39 8.34 -1.90 15.37
N ASP A 40 7.77 -3.10 15.54
CA ASP A 40 7.42 -3.97 14.41
C ASP A 40 6.29 -3.35 13.58
N ILE A 41 6.54 -3.18 12.28
CA ILE A 41 5.59 -2.60 11.32
C ILE A 41 4.34 -3.48 11.19
N SER A 42 4.50 -4.80 11.27
CA SER A 42 3.39 -5.76 11.18
C SER A 42 2.39 -5.54 12.32
N THR A 43 2.88 -5.31 13.53
CA THR A 43 2.05 -4.97 14.69
C THR A 43 1.26 -3.67 14.49
N VAL A 44 1.88 -2.64 13.90
CA VAL A 44 1.21 -1.36 13.62
C VAL A 44 0.16 -1.49 12.53
N LEU A 45 0.43 -2.28 11.49
CA LEU A 45 -0.52 -2.61 10.44
C LEU A 45 -1.72 -3.40 10.98
N GLU A 46 -1.49 -4.36 11.87
CA GLU A 46 -2.56 -5.14 12.49
C GLU A 46 -3.42 -4.28 13.42
N GLN A 47 -2.82 -3.42 14.25
CA GLN A 47 -3.58 -2.45 15.05
C GLN A 47 -4.38 -1.48 14.18
N TRP A 48 -3.84 -1.08 13.04
CA TRP A 48 -4.54 -0.24 12.07
C TRP A 48 -5.72 -0.99 11.45
N ARG A 49 -5.54 -2.26 11.07
CA ARG A 49 -6.61 -3.15 10.59
C ARG A 49 -7.73 -3.30 11.60
N GLN A 50 -7.41 -3.59 12.86
CA GLN A 50 -8.41 -3.72 13.93
C GLN A 50 -9.25 -2.45 14.12
N LYS A 51 -8.65 -1.26 13.94
CA LYS A 51 -9.36 0.02 14.05
C LYS A 51 -10.23 0.36 12.84
N GLN A 52 -9.83 -0.07 11.64
CA GLN A 52 -10.58 0.16 10.39
C GLN A 52 -11.67 -0.90 10.15
N GLY A 53 -11.54 -2.07 10.76
CA GLY A 53 -12.41 -3.22 10.52
C GLY A 53 -12.14 -3.93 9.19
N ASN A 54 -13.09 -4.77 8.75
CA ASN A 54 -12.93 -5.63 7.57
C ASN A 54 -12.89 -4.92 6.21
N HIS A 55 -13.04 -3.59 6.17
CA HIS A 55 -13.08 -2.81 4.93
C HIS A 55 -11.74 -2.11 4.66
N LEU A 56 -10.65 -2.84 4.75
CA LEU A 56 -9.36 -2.31 4.34
C LEU A 56 -9.36 -2.02 2.84
N ASN A 57 -9.09 -0.77 2.48
CA ASN A 57 -8.95 -0.38 1.09
C ASN A 57 -7.54 -0.75 0.60
N PRO A 58 -7.39 -1.69 -0.35
CA PRO A 58 -6.08 -2.10 -0.86
C PRO A 58 -5.29 -0.93 -1.48
N SER A 59 -5.99 0.04 -2.09
CA SER A 59 -5.35 1.23 -2.65
C SER A 59 -4.58 2.04 -1.61
N LEU A 60 -5.00 2.01 -0.33
CA LEU A 60 -4.32 2.71 0.75
C LEU A 60 -3.02 2.04 1.17
N VAL A 61 -2.99 0.71 1.16
CA VAL A 61 -1.75 -0.04 1.38
C VAL A 61 -0.79 0.18 0.21
N ARG A 62 -1.28 0.11 -1.04
CA ARG A 62 -0.47 0.39 -2.26
C ARG A 62 0.16 1.79 -2.24
N VAL A 63 -0.63 2.82 -1.95
CA VAL A 63 -0.11 4.20 -1.82
C VAL A 63 0.96 4.30 -0.74
N THR A 64 0.81 3.57 0.36
CA THR A 64 1.80 3.57 1.45
C THR A 64 3.11 2.92 1.01
N VAL A 65 3.04 1.78 0.33
CA VAL A 65 4.21 1.10 -0.27
C VAL A 65 4.92 2.02 -1.27
N GLU A 66 4.16 2.69 -2.13
CA GLU A 66 4.69 3.63 -3.13
C GLU A 66 5.47 4.78 -2.47
N LYS A 67 4.89 5.44 -1.46
CA LYS A 67 5.57 6.53 -0.76
C LYS A 67 6.82 6.10 -0.01
N LEU A 68 6.79 4.91 0.62
CA LEU A 68 7.96 4.34 1.26
C LEU A 68 9.06 4.06 0.23
N ARG A 69 8.70 3.58 -0.97
CA ARG A 69 9.61 3.38 -2.10
C ARG A 69 10.20 4.69 -2.60
N GLU A 70 9.37 5.73 -2.82
CA GLU A 70 9.81 7.07 -3.22
C GLU A 70 10.77 7.69 -2.19
N SER A 71 10.58 7.37 -0.90
CA SER A 71 11.46 7.78 0.19
C SER A 71 12.70 6.88 0.36
N GLN A 72 12.96 5.94 -0.57
CA GLN A 72 14.04 4.94 -0.51
C GLN A 72 14.02 4.03 0.74
N ARG A 73 12.87 3.91 1.42
CA ARG A 73 12.67 3.04 2.59
C ARG A 73 12.25 1.64 2.13
N PHE A 74 13.06 1.01 1.28
CA PHE A 74 12.71 -0.22 0.58
C PHE A 74 12.40 -1.39 1.51
N ARG A 75 13.13 -1.55 2.62
CA ARG A 75 12.88 -2.61 3.60
C ARG A 75 11.49 -2.51 4.22
N HIS A 76 11.11 -1.32 4.67
CA HIS A 76 9.78 -1.08 5.24
C HIS A 76 8.68 -1.21 4.18
N ALA A 77 8.93 -0.75 2.96
CA ALA A 77 8.01 -0.94 1.85
C ALA A 77 7.77 -2.43 1.55
N LEU A 78 8.82 -3.25 1.62
CA LEU A 78 8.73 -4.70 1.44
C LEU A 78 7.92 -5.35 2.57
N GLU A 79 8.18 -5.00 3.82
CA GLU A 79 7.42 -5.50 4.99
C GLU A 79 5.91 -5.18 4.88
N VAL A 80 5.57 -3.95 4.46
CA VAL A 80 4.16 -3.57 4.23
C VAL A 80 3.56 -4.37 3.06
N SER A 81 4.34 -4.61 2.00
CA SER A 81 3.92 -5.43 0.87
C SER A 81 3.69 -6.89 1.28
N ASP A 82 4.57 -7.47 2.10
CA ASP A 82 4.47 -8.84 2.63
C ASP A 82 3.17 -8.99 3.43
N TRP A 83 2.94 -8.08 4.37
CA TRP A 83 1.74 -8.06 5.18
C TRP A 83 0.46 -7.97 4.32
N MET A 84 0.48 -7.19 3.24
CA MET A 84 -0.66 -7.08 2.32
C MET A 84 -1.05 -8.43 1.69
N VAL A 85 -0.04 -9.23 1.33
CA VAL A 85 -0.21 -10.56 0.74
C VAL A 85 -0.68 -11.56 1.78
N GLU A 86 -0.02 -11.60 2.95
CA GLU A 86 -0.35 -12.51 4.05
C GLU A 86 -1.81 -12.34 4.52
N GLN A 87 -2.25 -11.08 4.63
CA GLN A 87 -3.61 -10.77 5.08
C GLN A 87 -4.67 -10.89 3.99
N LYS A 88 -4.28 -11.29 2.76
CA LYS A 88 -5.16 -11.47 1.59
C LYS A 88 -6.07 -10.27 1.35
N ILE A 89 -5.53 -9.07 1.55
CA ILE A 89 -6.30 -7.80 1.50
C ILE A 89 -6.85 -7.56 0.09
N CYS A 90 -6.13 -8.04 -0.94
CA CYS A 90 -6.60 -8.03 -2.31
C CYS A 90 -5.92 -9.09 -3.16
N HIS A 91 -6.51 -9.33 -4.34
CA HIS A 91 -5.79 -9.97 -5.43
C HIS A 91 -4.74 -9.00 -5.96
N LEU A 92 -3.50 -9.48 -6.04
CA LEU A 92 -2.39 -8.73 -6.62
C LEU A 92 -2.64 -8.53 -8.13
N VAL A 93 -2.37 -7.32 -8.60
CA VAL A 93 -2.36 -6.98 -10.03
C VAL A 93 -0.90 -6.91 -10.53
N PRO A 94 -0.63 -6.95 -11.85
CA PRO A 94 0.73 -6.90 -12.39
C PRO A 94 1.59 -5.75 -11.82
N GLU A 95 1.00 -4.59 -11.56
CA GLU A 95 1.67 -3.43 -10.97
C GLU A 95 2.16 -3.71 -9.53
N ASP A 96 1.41 -4.51 -8.76
CA ASP A 96 1.85 -4.91 -7.41
C ASP A 96 3.06 -5.85 -7.50
N PHE A 97 3.07 -6.77 -8.46
CA PHE A 97 4.20 -7.67 -8.68
C PHE A 97 5.44 -6.92 -9.13
N ALA A 98 5.31 -5.96 -10.06
CA ALA A 98 6.42 -5.12 -10.50
C ALA A 98 6.99 -4.27 -9.35
N ALA A 99 6.11 -3.65 -8.55
CA ALA A 99 6.54 -2.89 -7.37
C ALA A 99 7.28 -3.80 -6.37
N ARG A 100 6.76 -5.00 -6.12
CA ARG A 100 7.36 -5.97 -5.19
C ARG A 100 8.68 -6.53 -5.69
N PHE A 101 8.81 -6.80 -6.99
CA PHE A 101 10.07 -7.18 -7.62
C PHE A 101 11.16 -6.12 -7.35
N HIS A 102 10.86 -4.85 -7.63
CA HIS A 102 11.80 -3.75 -7.38
C HIS A 102 12.18 -3.65 -5.89
N LEU A 103 11.24 -3.88 -4.98
CA LEU A 103 11.53 -3.89 -3.54
C LEU A 103 12.45 -5.05 -3.14
N ILE A 104 12.21 -6.26 -3.64
CA ILE A 104 13.04 -7.44 -3.37
C ILE A 104 14.44 -7.22 -3.93
N GLU A 105 14.57 -6.73 -5.17
CA GLU A 105 15.86 -6.44 -5.79
C GLU A 105 16.69 -5.46 -4.93
N ASN A 106 16.07 -4.39 -4.42
CA ASN A 106 16.77 -3.39 -3.61
C ASN A 106 17.08 -3.85 -2.17
N VAL A 107 16.35 -4.82 -1.62
CA VAL A 107 16.49 -5.24 -0.21
C VAL A 107 17.27 -6.54 -0.06
N LEU A 108 16.99 -7.51 -0.93
CA LEU A 108 17.51 -8.89 -0.88
C LEU A 108 18.47 -9.19 -2.04
N GLY A 109 18.46 -8.38 -3.10
CA GLY A 109 19.33 -8.54 -4.27
C GLY A 109 18.62 -9.16 -5.48
N LEU A 110 19.30 -9.09 -6.62
CA LEU A 110 18.76 -9.52 -7.91
C LEU A 110 18.39 -11.01 -7.95
N GLU A 111 19.22 -11.88 -7.36
CA GLU A 111 18.96 -13.33 -7.36
C GLU A 111 17.62 -13.68 -6.71
N GLU A 112 17.29 -13.03 -5.59
CA GLU A 112 16.01 -13.22 -4.91
C GLU A 112 14.85 -12.61 -5.69
N ALA A 113 15.09 -11.52 -6.42
CA ALA A 113 14.09 -10.91 -7.28
C ALA A 113 13.75 -11.80 -8.49
N GLU A 114 14.74 -12.46 -9.08
CA GLU A 114 14.55 -13.43 -10.16
C GLU A 114 13.74 -14.64 -9.68
N LYS A 115 14.10 -15.23 -8.52
CA LYS A 115 13.31 -16.32 -7.89
C LYS A 115 11.86 -15.89 -7.66
N PHE A 116 11.65 -14.66 -7.19
CA PHE A 116 10.31 -14.12 -7.03
C PHE A 116 9.58 -14.01 -8.37
N PHE A 117 10.22 -13.46 -9.41
CA PHE A 117 9.61 -13.33 -10.74
C PHE A 117 9.18 -14.68 -11.32
N GLU A 118 10.02 -15.72 -11.16
CA GLU A 118 9.69 -17.09 -11.56
C GLU A 118 8.51 -17.70 -10.79
N SER A 119 8.21 -17.19 -9.59
CA SER A 119 7.03 -17.62 -8.81
C SER A 119 5.72 -16.94 -9.24
N VAL A 120 5.78 -15.80 -9.96
CA VAL A 120 4.60 -15.07 -10.42
C VAL A 120 3.92 -15.85 -11.55
N PRO A 121 2.58 -15.99 -11.59
CA PRO A 121 1.89 -16.63 -12.72
C PRO A 121 2.20 -15.94 -14.06
N GLU A 122 2.44 -16.70 -15.13
CA GLU A 122 2.83 -16.16 -16.45
C GLU A 122 1.86 -15.09 -16.98
N ASN A 123 0.56 -15.26 -16.75
CA ASN A 123 -0.47 -14.31 -17.19
C ASN A 123 -0.44 -12.96 -16.42
N LEU A 124 0.41 -12.83 -15.40
CA LEU A 124 0.61 -11.63 -14.58
C LEU A 124 2.03 -11.06 -14.72
N ARG A 125 2.93 -11.78 -15.42
CA ARG A 125 4.24 -11.29 -15.86
C ARG A 125 4.00 -10.45 -17.11
N GLY A 126 3.77 -9.14 -16.95
CA GLY A 126 3.52 -8.22 -18.06
C GLY A 126 4.67 -8.11 -19.04
#